data_AF-A0A1Y2IFX9-F1
#
_entry.id   AF-A0A1Y2IFX9-F1
#
_cell.length_a   1.000
_cell.length_b   1.000
_cell.length_c   1.000
_cell.angle_alpha   90.00
_cell.angle_beta   90.00
_cell.angle_gamma   90.00
#
_symmetry.space_group_name_H-M   'P 1'
#
loop_
_entity.id
_entity.type
_entity.pdbx_description
1 polymer ?
#
loop_
_entity_poly.entity_id
_entity_poly.type
_entity_poly.pdbx_seq_one_letter_code
_entity_poly.pdbx_strand_id
1 'polypeptide(L)'
;MDALKRYLSGTGHPNDERFAHFDGSDTGDQDISPEKLGETFRPTLFVQAISDSPYIPRGRRGGEAEIEVHFVPGLLDSGNLSGGHAAIWFHTCTLTMDVVLDGEVATMLGEPQPEDDSVTTQFDIYIHAHLLGAYNDYNTV
;
A
#
# COMPACT_ATOMS: atom_id res chain seq x y z
N MET A 1 4.36 -7.26 11.20
CA MET A 1 3.99 -5.85 11.44
C MET A 1 5.17 -4.90 11.25
N ASP A 2 6.38 -5.28 11.65
CA ASP A 2 7.55 -4.39 11.55
C ASP A 2 7.91 -4.01 10.11
N ALA A 3 7.72 -4.93 9.14
CA ALA A 3 7.92 -4.64 7.72
C ALA A 3 6.99 -3.52 7.20
N LEU A 4 5.69 -3.54 7.54
CA LEU A 4 4.75 -2.50 7.14
C LEU A 4 5.02 -1.17 7.82
N LYS A 5 5.35 -1.20 9.12
CA LYS A 5 5.76 0.01 9.84
C LYS A 5 6.99 0.63 9.19
N ARG A 6 8.02 -0.19 8.91
CA ARG A 6 9.24 0.24 8.22
C ARG A 6 8.93 0.79 6.82
N TYR A 7 8.04 0.16 6.07
CA TYR A 7 7.63 0.66 4.75
C TYR A 7 7.03 2.08 4.84
N LEU A 8 6.13 2.31 5.81
CA LEU A 8 5.42 3.59 5.99
C LEU A 8 6.26 4.70 6.63
N SER A 9 7.20 4.34 7.51
CA SER A 9 8.02 5.31 8.25
C SER A 9 9.43 5.47 7.70
N GLY A 10 9.88 4.56 6.83
CA GLY A 10 11.23 4.54 6.31
C GLY A 10 11.44 5.56 5.20
N THR A 11 12.67 6.07 5.10
CA THR A 11 13.10 7.01 4.05
C THR A 11 13.08 6.44 2.63
N GLY A 12 12.80 5.14 2.50
CA GLY A 12 13.25 4.34 1.37
C GLY A 12 12.96 4.91 -0.02
N HIS A 13 13.92 4.65 -0.90
CA HIS A 13 14.14 5.29 -2.18
C HIS A 13 12.88 5.44 -3.06
N PRO A 14 12.33 6.66 -3.20
CA PRO A 14 11.39 6.99 -4.29
C PRO A 14 11.98 6.74 -5.69
N ASN A 15 13.30 6.57 -5.79
CA ASN A 15 14.06 6.41 -7.03
C ASN A 15 14.77 5.05 -7.15
N ASP A 16 14.40 4.01 -6.38
CA ASP A 16 14.95 2.66 -6.60
C ASP A 16 14.56 2.22 -8.02
N GLU A 17 15.49 1.66 -8.79
CA GLU A 17 15.20 1.19 -10.16
C GLU A 17 14.07 0.14 -10.17
N ARG A 18 13.90 -0.62 -9.06
CA ARG A 18 12.79 -1.56 -8.91
C ARG A 18 11.44 -0.87 -8.78
N PHE A 19 11.41 0.39 -8.34
CA PHE A 19 10.23 1.26 -8.32
C PHE A 19 10.10 2.14 -9.58
N ALA A 20 11.15 2.30 -10.38
CA ALA A 20 11.12 3.12 -11.60
C ALA A 20 10.15 2.58 -12.68
N HIS A 21 9.77 1.30 -12.61
CA HIS A 21 8.73 0.71 -13.46
C HIS A 21 7.29 0.95 -12.96
N PHE A 22 7.15 1.51 -11.76
CA PHE A 22 5.91 1.76 -11.05
C PHE A 22 5.60 3.26 -11.02
N ASP A 23 5.87 3.95 -12.13
CA ASP A 23 5.63 5.37 -12.22
C ASP A 23 4.13 5.65 -12.20
N GLY A 24 3.69 6.39 -11.20
CA GLY A 24 2.33 6.92 -11.08
C GLY A 24 2.05 8.03 -12.09
N SER A 25 2.66 8.03 -13.28
CA SER A 25 2.45 9.09 -14.27
C SER A 25 1.11 8.97 -15.00
N ASP A 26 0.39 7.85 -14.84
CA ASP A 26 -0.99 7.65 -15.36
C ASP A 26 -2.08 8.00 -14.32
N THR A 27 -1.73 8.70 -13.24
CA THR A 27 -2.59 8.87 -12.05
C THR A 27 -3.63 10.00 -12.11
N GLY A 28 -3.92 10.58 -13.27
CA GLY A 28 -4.94 11.62 -13.39
C GLY A 28 -4.62 12.93 -12.61
N ASP A 29 -5.65 13.73 -12.30
CA ASP A 29 -5.56 15.14 -11.84
C ASP A 29 -4.77 15.38 -10.52
N GLN A 30 -4.30 14.32 -9.84
CA GLN A 30 -3.53 14.42 -8.61
C GLN A 30 -2.14 13.80 -8.77
N ASP A 31 -1.15 14.59 -9.20
CA ASP A 31 -0.07 15.06 -8.32
C ASP A 31 0.87 14.09 -7.55
N ILE A 32 0.61 12.78 -7.52
CA ILE A 32 1.23 11.85 -6.57
C ILE A 32 2.46 11.23 -7.24
N SER A 33 3.51 12.05 -7.36
CA SER A 33 4.80 11.64 -7.89
C SER A 33 5.88 11.56 -6.81
N PRO A 34 6.83 10.61 -6.92
CA PRO A 34 7.96 10.52 -6.00
C PRO A 34 8.79 11.81 -5.96
N GLU A 35 8.92 12.49 -7.11
CA GLU A 35 9.65 13.75 -7.27
C GLU A 35 9.04 14.90 -6.46
N LYS A 36 7.71 14.95 -6.31
CA LYS A 36 7.02 16.01 -5.59
C LYS A 36 6.83 15.72 -4.11
N LEU A 37 6.55 14.46 -3.76
CA LEU A 37 6.23 14.06 -2.39
C LEU A 37 7.47 13.63 -1.59
N GLY A 38 8.58 13.30 -2.25
CA GLY A 38 9.83 12.92 -1.61
C GLY A 38 9.63 11.81 -0.58
N GLU A 39 10.08 12.04 0.64
CA GLU A 39 9.99 11.10 1.76
C GLU A 39 8.54 10.76 2.16
N THR A 40 7.57 11.62 1.81
CA THR A 40 6.14 11.40 2.14
C THR A 40 5.38 10.63 1.07
N PHE A 41 6.04 10.22 -0.02
CA PHE A 41 5.39 9.52 -1.13
C PHE A 41 4.69 8.24 -0.69
N ARG A 42 5.39 7.35 0.04
CA ARG A 42 4.84 6.06 0.50
C ARG A 42 3.65 6.20 1.45
N PRO A 43 3.71 7.00 2.53
CA PRO A 43 2.55 7.18 3.39
C PRO A 43 1.39 7.88 2.67
N THR A 44 1.66 8.82 1.76
CA THR A 44 0.60 9.47 0.98
C THR A 44 -0.09 8.49 0.03
N LEU A 45 0.69 7.68 -0.69
CA LEU A 45 0.18 6.61 -1.55
C LEU A 45 -0.66 5.61 -0.75
N PHE A 46 -0.21 5.24 0.46
CA PHE A 46 -0.97 4.35 1.33
C PHE A 46 -2.31 4.97 1.75
N VAL A 47 -2.32 6.22 2.21
CA VAL A 47 -3.54 6.93 2.60
C VAL A 47 -4.48 7.09 1.41
N GLN A 48 -3.95 7.41 0.24
CA GLN A 48 -4.73 7.51 -0.99
C GLN A 48 -5.38 6.18 -1.35
N ALA A 49 -4.61 5.08 -1.40
CA ALA A 49 -5.14 3.77 -1.76
C ALA A 49 -6.25 3.30 -0.80
N ILE A 50 -6.13 3.60 0.49
CA ILE A 50 -7.09 3.15 1.51
C ILE A 50 -8.24 4.12 1.77
N SER A 51 -8.15 5.39 1.36
CA SER A 51 -9.17 6.40 1.65
C SER A 51 -9.72 7.12 0.43
N ASP A 52 -9.20 6.82 -0.76
CA ASP A 52 -9.49 7.52 -2.03
C ASP A 52 -9.26 9.04 -1.94
N SER A 53 -8.35 9.44 -1.05
CA SER A 53 -8.06 10.83 -0.72
C SER A 53 -6.61 10.95 -0.24
N PRO A 54 -5.86 12.00 -0.62
CA PRO A 54 -4.50 12.18 -0.16
C PRO A 54 -4.48 12.78 1.26
N TYR A 55 -5.64 13.21 1.74
CA TYR A 55 -5.81 13.82 3.05
C TYR A 55 -6.07 12.76 4.11
N ILE A 56 -5.37 12.88 5.24
CA ILE A 56 -5.58 12.04 6.41
C ILE A 56 -7.05 12.16 6.84
N PRO A 57 -7.81 11.05 6.85
CA PRO A 57 -9.22 11.09 7.24
C PRO A 57 -9.35 11.51 8.71
N ARG A 58 -10.43 12.25 9.01
CA ARG A 58 -10.78 12.57 10.41
C ARG A 58 -11.65 11.47 10.98
N GLY A 59 -11.34 11.03 12.19
CA GLY A 59 -12.12 10.04 12.92
C GLY A 59 -13.52 10.56 13.27
N ARG A 60 -14.44 9.62 13.53
CA ARG A 60 -15.78 9.96 14.02
C ARG A 60 -15.64 10.74 15.32
N ARG A 61 -16.23 11.94 15.38
CA ARG A 61 -16.16 12.92 16.50
C ARG A 61 -14.90 13.80 16.57
N GLY A 62 -14.17 13.94 15.47
CA GLY A 62 -13.06 14.89 15.38
C GLY A 62 -11.75 14.41 16.02
N GLY A 63 -11.66 13.11 16.31
CA GLY A 63 -10.40 12.44 16.66
C GLY A 63 -9.62 12.02 15.40
N GLU A 64 -8.52 11.30 15.62
CA GLU A 64 -7.75 10.65 14.55
C GLU A 64 -8.58 9.52 13.92
N ALA A 65 -8.49 9.34 12.60
CA ALA A 65 -9.08 8.18 11.96
C ALA A 65 -8.22 6.94 12.24
N GLU A 66 -8.88 5.82 12.51
CA GLU A 66 -8.23 4.53 12.64
C GLU A 66 -8.22 3.86 11.27
N ILE A 67 -7.01 3.55 10.79
CA ILE A 67 -6.79 2.72 9.62
C ILE A 67 -6.49 1.32 10.12
N GLU A 68 -7.27 0.34 9.68
CA GLU A 68 -7.07 -1.05 10.08
C GLU A 68 -6.44 -1.86 8.95
N VAL A 69 -5.43 -2.66 9.30
CA VAL A 69 -4.81 -3.60 8.37
C VAL A 69 -4.98 -5.01 8.94
N HIS A 70 -5.75 -5.83 8.25
CA HIS A 70 -6.07 -7.20 8.65
C HIS A 70 -5.23 -8.18 7.84
N PHE A 71 -4.56 -9.11 8.52
CA PHE A 71 -3.91 -10.24 7.87
C PHE A 71 -4.80 -11.47 8.00
N VAL A 72 -5.37 -11.92 6.88
CA VAL A 72 -6.37 -13.01 6.85
C VAL A 72 -5.76 -14.30 6.28
N PRO A 73 -5.88 -15.45 6.95
CA PRO A 73 -5.48 -16.74 6.35
C PRO A 73 -6.46 -17.10 5.21
N GLY A 74 -5.97 -17.44 4.01
CA GLY A 74 -6.81 -17.59 2.81
C GLY A 74 -7.85 -18.72 2.87
N LEU A 75 -8.91 -18.79 2.04
CA LEU A 75 -9.48 -17.85 1.06
C LEU A 75 -10.66 -17.10 1.69
N LEU A 76 -10.81 -15.79 1.42
CA LEU A 76 -12.14 -15.22 1.36
C LEU A 76 -12.86 -15.88 0.18
N ASP A 77 -14.02 -16.47 0.42
CA ASP A 77 -14.86 -17.12 -0.59
C ASP A 77 -15.37 -16.04 -1.55
N SER A 78 -14.52 -15.60 -2.48
CA SER A 78 -14.82 -14.53 -3.43
C SER A 78 -15.63 -15.12 -4.56
N GLY A 79 -16.93 -15.26 -4.32
CA GLY A 79 -17.91 -15.42 -5.39
C GLY A 79 -17.63 -14.37 -6.48
N ASN A 80 -17.27 -14.83 -7.67
CA ASN A 80 -17.15 -14.05 -8.91
C ASN A 80 -16.14 -12.89 -8.95
N LEU A 81 -14.86 -13.12 -8.61
CA LEU A 81 -13.79 -12.26 -9.13
C LEU A 81 -13.06 -12.95 -10.27
N SER A 82 -13.58 -12.78 -11.49
CA SER A 82 -12.92 -13.13 -12.73
C SER A 82 -11.79 -12.12 -13.00
N GLY A 83 -10.63 -12.38 -12.42
CA GLY A 83 -9.41 -11.56 -12.53
C GLY A 83 -8.47 -12.02 -11.44
N GLY A 84 -7.20 -12.26 -11.75
CA GLY A 84 -6.25 -12.98 -10.88
C GLY A 84 -6.31 -12.56 -9.40
N HIS A 85 -6.13 -13.55 -8.53
CA HIS A 85 -6.17 -13.45 -7.07
C HIS A 85 -5.40 -12.24 -6.53
N ALA A 86 -6.07 -11.08 -6.38
CA ALA A 86 -5.49 -9.96 -5.66
C ALA A 86 -5.31 -10.43 -4.21
N ALA A 87 -4.08 -10.46 -3.72
CA ALA A 87 -3.78 -10.86 -2.34
C ALA A 87 -4.04 -9.72 -1.34
N ILE A 88 -4.45 -8.56 -1.83
CA ILE A 88 -4.76 -7.36 -1.05
C ILE A 88 -6.09 -6.77 -1.52
N TRP A 89 -6.96 -6.42 -0.57
CA TRP A 89 -8.20 -5.66 -0.81
C TRP A 89 -8.23 -4.38 0.01
N PHE A 90 -8.77 -3.32 -0.58
CA PHE A 90 -8.95 -2.03 0.06
C PHE A 90 -10.45 -1.75 0.19
N HIS A 91 -10.87 -1.40 1.39
CA HIS A 91 -12.25 -1.03 1.71
C HIS A 91 -12.29 0.43 2.15
N THR A 92 -12.35 1.33 1.18
CA THR A 92 -12.23 2.77 1.39
C THR A 92 -13.33 3.34 2.31
N CYS A 93 -14.54 2.80 2.21
CA CYS A 93 -15.67 3.15 3.06
C CYS A 93 -15.43 2.89 4.56
N THR A 94 -14.58 1.91 4.89
CA THR A 94 -14.29 1.49 6.27
C THR A 94 -12.86 1.80 6.69
N LEU A 95 -12.03 2.35 5.80
CA LEU A 95 -10.60 2.59 6.02
C LEU A 95 -9.86 1.32 6.44
N THR A 96 -10.24 0.19 5.85
CA THR A 96 -9.64 -1.11 6.15
C THR A 96 -8.94 -1.71 4.93
N MET A 97 -7.85 -2.42 5.19
CA MET A 97 -7.06 -3.13 4.19
C MET A 97 -6.93 -4.59 4.63
N ASP A 98 -7.33 -5.52 3.77
CA ASP A 98 -7.17 -6.95 4.00
C ASP A 98 -5.99 -7.46 3.19
N VAL A 99 -5.05 -8.16 3.84
CA VAL A 99 -3.91 -8.84 3.23
C VAL A 99 -4.08 -10.33 3.44
N VAL A 100 -4.20 -11.10 2.37
CA VAL A 100 -4.16 -12.57 2.46
C VAL A 100 -2.76 -13.00 2.84
N LEU A 101 -2.67 -13.69 3.96
CA LEU A 101 -1.44 -14.28 4.47
C LEU A 101 -1.24 -15.66 3.83
N ASP A 102 -0.71 -15.67 2.62
CA ASP A 102 -0.22 -16.90 1.98
C ASP A 102 1.25 -17.19 2.37
N GLY A 103 1.81 -18.26 1.79
CA GLY A 103 3.19 -18.67 2.08
C GLY A 103 4.24 -17.66 1.58
N GLU A 104 3.92 -16.87 0.55
CA GLU A 104 4.82 -15.86 -0.01
C GLU A 104 4.86 -14.64 0.90
N VAL A 105 3.69 -14.09 1.27
CA VAL A 105 3.56 -12.98 2.22
C VAL A 105 4.13 -13.36 3.58
N ALA A 106 3.86 -14.58 4.06
CA ALA A 106 4.44 -15.06 5.32
C ALA A 106 5.97 -15.11 5.27
N THR A 107 6.54 -15.53 4.14
CA THR A 107 7.99 -15.56 3.93
C THR A 107 8.57 -14.15 3.96
N MET A 108 8.01 -13.22 3.18
CA MET A 108 8.44 -11.82 3.13
C MET A 108 8.36 -11.13 4.50
N LEU A 109 7.30 -11.40 5.28
CA LEU A 109 7.14 -10.85 6.63
C LEU A 109 8.14 -11.45 7.64
N GLY A 110 8.67 -12.65 7.35
CA GLY A 110 9.67 -13.33 8.18
C GLY A 110 11.12 -12.97 7.85
N GLU A 111 11.36 -12.24 6.76
CA GLU A 111 12.71 -11.80 6.38
C GLU A 111 13.29 -10.83 7.44
N PRO A 112 14.58 -10.99 7.82
CA PRO A 112 15.25 -10.01 8.67
C PRO A 112 15.18 -8.61 8.06
N GLN A 113 14.71 -7.64 8.85
CA GLN A 113 14.61 -6.27 8.39
C GLN A 113 16.01 -5.61 8.41
N PRO A 114 16.38 -4.85 7.36
CA PRO A 114 17.64 -4.13 7.35
C PRO A 114 17.64 -3.04 8.44
N GLU A 115 18.81 -2.76 9.03
CA GLU A 115 18.99 -1.65 9.97
C GLU A 115 18.88 -0.29 9.29
N ASP A 116 19.31 -0.23 8.02
CA ASP A 116 19.19 0.94 7.15
C ASP A 116 17.83 0.93 6.45
N ASP A 117 17.01 1.94 6.75
CA ASP A 117 15.64 2.07 6.25
C ASP A 117 15.56 2.53 4.78
N SER A 118 16.69 2.95 4.21
CA SER A 118 16.81 3.26 2.77
C SER A 118 16.79 1.98 1.90
N VAL A 119 17.11 0.82 2.49
CA VAL A 119 17.17 -0.46 1.78
C VAL A 119 15.77 -0.98 1.47
N THR A 120 15.47 -1.14 0.19
CA THR A 120 14.21 -1.73 -0.30
C THR A 120 14.21 -3.25 -0.15
N THR A 121 13.18 -3.79 0.52
CA THR A 121 12.96 -5.23 0.73
C THR A 121 11.92 -5.82 -0.25
N GLN A 122 11.75 -7.14 -0.25
CA GLN A 122 10.70 -7.79 -1.05
C GLN A 122 9.30 -7.37 -0.61
N PHE A 123 9.09 -7.24 0.69
CA PHE A 123 7.82 -6.74 1.23
C PHE A 123 7.50 -5.32 0.71
N ASP A 124 8.50 -4.43 0.61
CA ASP A 124 8.30 -3.08 0.09
C ASP A 124 7.83 -3.11 -1.37
N ILE A 125 8.48 -3.92 -2.20
CA ILE A 125 8.13 -4.05 -3.62
C ILE A 125 6.70 -4.59 -3.75
N TYR A 126 6.40 -5.65 -3.00
CA TYR A 126 5.10 -6.29 -2.99
C TYR A 126 3.99 -5.32 -2.58
N ILE A 127 4.13 -4.63 -1.45
CA ILE A 127 3.09 -3.72 -0.94
C ILE A 127 2.95 -2.50 -1.85
N HIS A 128 4.05 -1.94 -2.36
CA HIS A 128 4.03 -0.77 -3.22
C HIS A 128 3.30 -1.02 -4.54
N ALA A 129 3.58 -2.16 -5.19
CA ALA A 129 2.93 -2.55 -6.44
C ALA A 129 1.40 -2.66 -6.27
N HIS A 130 0.94 -3.25 -5.15
CA HIS A 130 -0.49 -3.38 -4.87
C HIS A 130 -1.15 -2.04 -4.53
N LEU A 131 -0.46 -1.14 -3.81
CA LEU A 131 -0.99 0.20 -3.53
C LEU A 131 -1.18 1.01 -4.81
N LEU A 132 -0.24 0.93 -5.74
CA LEU A 132 -0.37 1.57 -7.06
C LEU A 132 -1.42 0.91 -7.94
N GLY A 133 -1.51 -0.43 -7.94
CA GLY A 133 -2.56 -1.15 -8.65
C GLY A 133 -3.95 -0.72 -8.17
N ALA A 134 -4.18 -0.73 -6.85
CA ALA A 134 -5.45 -0.29 -6.27
C ALA A 134 -5.78 1.17 -6.58
N TYR A 135 -4.76 2.03 -6.59
CA TYR A 135 -4.90 3.41 -7.01
C TYR A 135 -5.35 3.53 -8.49
N ASN A 136 -4.70 2.80 -9.39
CA ASN A 136 -4.99 2.87 -10.83
C ASN A 136 -6.36 2.24 -11.17
N ASP A 137 -6.69 1.10 -10.55
CA ASP A 137 -7.95 0.39 -10.79
C ASP A 137 -9.17 1.23 -10.38
N TYR A 138 -9.07 2.02 -9.31
CA TYR A 138 -10.16 2.94 -8.91
C TYR A 138 -10.31 4.15 -9.83
N ASN A 139 -9.25 4.58 -10.51
CA ASN A 139 -9.25 5.74 -11.41
C ASN A 139 -9.61 5.41 -12.87
N THR A 140 -9.84 4.14 -13.21
CA THR A 140 -10.34 3.73 -14.52
C THR A 140 -11.87 3.69 -14.52
N VAL A 141 -12.50 4.81 -14.90
CA VAL A 141 -13.95 4.93 -15.16
C VAL A 141 -14.24 4.91 -16.65
#